data_AF-A0A9D4GN63-F1
#
_entry.id   AF-A0A9D4GN63-F1
#
_cell.length_a   1.000
_cell.length_b   1.000
_cell.length_c   1.000
_cell.angle_alpha   90.00
_cell.angle_beta   90.00
_cell.angle_gamma   90.00
#
_symmetry.space_group_name_H-M   'P 1'
#
loop_
_entity.id
_entity.type
_entity.pdbx_description
1 polymer ?
#
loop_
_entity_poly.entity_id
_entity_poly.type
_entity_poly.pdbx_seq_one_letter_code
_entity_poly.pdbx_strand_id
1 'polypeptide(L)'
;MAAPISKKVYIFGHSFVKRLKDFIRDDPSLRYDLGLTGSPMIQCTGFPGATVDRFRNNLEDIVDFIPDIVVLVIGTNDIYDQNQSTLSVASAIRDFANTLLFVHGIQQVIVLQTLH
;
A
#
# COMPACT_ATOMS: atom_id res chain seq x y z
N MET A 1 -16.68 -24.16 -15.56
CA MET A 1 -16.05 -23.55 -14.36
C MET A 1 -15.83 -22.08 -14.69
N ALA A 2 -16.31 -21.15 -13.85
CA ALA A 2 -15.97 -19.74 -14.02
C ALA A 2 -14.46 -19.57 -13.83
N ALA A 3 -13.80 -18.79 -14.69
CA ALA A 3 -12.41 -18.44 -14.48
C ALA A 3 -12.26 -17.77 -13.10
N PRO A 4 -11.22 -18.08 -12.31
CA PRO A 4 -11.01 -17.41 -11.04
C PRO A 4 -10.92 -15.91 -11.30
N ILE A 5 -11.71 -15.14 -10.54
CA ILE A 5 -11.69 -13.67 -10.64
C ILE A 5 -10.30 -13.21 -10.21
N SER A 6 -9.55 -12.62 -11.14
CA SER A 6 -8.24 -12.04 -10.86
C SER A 6 -8.40 -10.93 -9.82
N LYS A 7 -7.69 -11.06 -8.70
CA LYS A 7 -7.73 -10.09 -7.61
C LYS A 7 -6.95 -8.84 -7.97
N LYS A 8 -7.50 -7.67 -7.66
CA LYS A 8 -6.83 -6.38 -7.79
C LYS A 8 -6.14 -6.01 -6.48
N VAL A 9 -4.82 -5.83 -6.53
CA VAL A 9 -4.00 -5.46 -5.38
C VAL A 9 -3.40 -4.08 -5.62
N TYR A 10 -3.58 -3.18 -4.67
CA TYR A 10 -2.94 -1.87 -4.68
C TYR A 10 -1.89 -1.80 -3.57
N ILE A 11 -0.64 -1.53 -3.92
CA ILE A 11 0.44 -1.33 -2.95
C ILE A 11 0.71 0.18 -2.82
N PHE A 12 0.48 0.69 -1.62
CA PHE A 12 0.68 2.10 -1.27
C PHE A 12 1.87 2.21 -0.34
N GLY A 13 2.83 3.07 -0.63
CA GLY A 13 3.91 3.28 0.32
C GLY A 13 4.84 4.43 0.00
N HIS A 14 5.98 4.47 0.68
CA HIS A 14 6.91 5.59 0.57
C HIS A 14 7.93 5.38 -0.57
N SER A 15 9.17 5.82 -0.34
CA SER A 15 10.27 5.74 -1.32
C SER A 15 10.56 4.32 -1.83
N PHE A 16 10.31 3.28 -1.03
CA PHE A 16 10.53 1.88 -1.44
C PHE A 16 9.54 1.47 -2.54
N VAL A 17 8.25 1.66 -2.29
CA VAL A 17 7.19 1.34 -3.25
C VAL A 17 7.34 2.13 -4.55
N LYS A 18 7.81 3.38 -4.48
CA LYS A 18 8.08 4.18 -5.68
C LYS A 18 9.05 3.50 -6.63
N ARG A 19 10.10 2.89 -6.08
CA ARG A 19 11.18 2.24 -6.85
C ARG A 19 10.87 0.79 -7.19
N LEU A 20 9.78 0.22 -6.67
CA LEU A 20 9.46 -1.19 -6.86
C LEU A 20 9.27 -1.55 -8.35
N LYS A 21 8.55 -0.72 -9.10
CA LYS A 21 8.36 -0.94 -10.55
C LYS A 21 9.67 -0.87 -11.32
N ASP A 22 10.53 0.09 -10.97
CA ASP A 22 11.86 0.21 -11.57
C ASP A 22 12.73 -1.01 -11.24
N PHE A 23 12.72 -1.45 -9.99
CA PHE A 23 13.47 -2.64 -9.55
C PHE A 23 13.02 -3.91 -10.26
N ILE A 24 11.71 -4.13 -10.43
CA ILE A 24 11.18 -5.28 -11.19
C ILE A 24 11.53 -5.16 -12.68
N ARG A 25 11.47 -3.94 -13.25
CA ARG A 25 11.86 -3.71 -14.65
C ARG A 25 13.33 -4.07 -14.89
N ASP A 26 14.20 -3.73 -13.94
CA ASP A 26 15.64 -3.84 -14.10
C ASP A 26 16.17 -5.28 -13.82
N ASP A 27 15.33 -6.17 -13.28
CA ASP A 27 15.63 -7.59 -13.08
C ASP A 27 14.60 -8.49 -13.82
N PRO A 28 14.97 -9.09 -14.97
CA PRO A 28 14.09 -9.94 -15.76
C PRO A 28 13.60 -11.22 -15.06
N SER A 29 14.23 -11.62 -13.95
CA SER A 29 13.78 -12.78 -13.16
C SER A 29 12.55 -12.47 -12.31
N LEU A 30 12.26 -11.17 -12.10
CA LEU A 30 11.13 -10.70 -11.32
C LEU A 30 9.90 -10.47 -12.21
N ARG A 31 8.73 -10.58 -11.60
CA ARG A 31 7.44 -10.41 -12.27
C ARG A 31 6.65 -9.29 -11.60
N TYR A 32 5.92 -8.52 -12.39
CA TYR A 32 5.06 -7.44 -11.88
C TYR A 32 3.89 -7.95 -11.04
N ASP A 33 3.46 -9.20 -11.23
CA ASP A 33 2.48 -9.89 -10.38
C ASP A 33 3.11 -10.50 -9.11
N LEU A 34 4.39 -10.17 -8.84
CA LEU A 34 5.18 -10.65 -7.71
C LEU A 34 5.30 -12.19 -7.65
N GLY A 35 5.06 -12.88 -8.77
CA GLY A 35 5.06 -14.34 -8.83
C GLY A 35 3.88 -15.00 -8.10
N LEU A 36 2.83 -14.23 -7.79
CA LEU A 36 1.65 -14.75 -7.10
C LEU A 36 0.82 -15.66 -7.99
N THR A 37 0.23 -16.69 -7.39
CA THR A 37 -0.72 -17.58 -8.07
C THR A 37 -2.05 -16.85 -8.33
N GLY A 38 -2.77 -17.26 -9.38
CA GLY A 38 -4.05 -16.63 -9.75
C GLY A 38 -3.93 -15.33 -10.55
N SER A 39 -2.72 -14.92 -10.91
CA SER A 39 -2.43 -13.76 -11.78
C SER A 39 -3.16 -12.48 -11.36
N PRO A 40 -2.91 -11.97 -10.13
CA PRO A 40 -3.53 -10.74 -9.67
C PRO A 40 -3.06 -9.53 -10.50
N MET A 41 -3.94 -8.54 -10.63
CA MET A 41 -3.55 -7.23 -11.15
C MET A 41 -2.94 -6.41 -10.02
N ILE A 42 -1.64 -6.11 -10.11
CA ILE A 42 -0.93 -5.35 -9.10
C ILE A 42 -0.63 -3.94 -9.62
N GLN A 43 -1.10 -2.95 -8.88
CA GLN A 43 -0.73 -1.56 -9.07
C GLN A 43 -0.01 -1.05 -7.82
N CYS A 44 0.91 -0.11 -7.97
CA CYS A 44 1.54 0.52 -6.82
C CYS A 44 1.85 2.00 -7.06
N THR A 45 1.71 2.78 -5.99
CA THR A 45 2.08 4.19 -5.93
C THR A 45 2.96 4.44 -4.71
N GLY A 46 4.06 5.13 -4.95
CA GLY A 46 5.04 5.48 -3.92
C GLY A 46 5.25 6.98 -3.79
N PHE A 47 5.10 7.52 -2.59
CA PHE A 47 5.34 8.94 -2.30
C PHE A 47 6.60 9.10 -1.42
N PRO A 48 7.70 9.68 -1.95
CA PRO A 48 8.92 9.85 -1.17
C PRO A 48 8.70 10.69 0.08
N GLY A 49 9.20 10.22 1.23
CA GLY A 49 9.06 10.90 2.52
C GLY A 49 7.62 11.02 3.03
N ALA A 50 6.66 10.26 2.49
CA ALA A 50 5.27 10.36 2.90
C ALA A 50 5.02 9.82 4.30
N THR A 51 4.22 10.59 5.05
CA THR A 51 3.60 10.25 6.33
C THR A 51 2.20 9.69 6.10
N VAL A 52 1.58 9.13 7.13
CA VAL A 52 0.19 8.61 7.09
C VAL A 52 -0.78 9.66 6.55
N ASP A 53 -0.67 10.92 7.01
CA ASP A 53 -1.56 12.00 6.59
C ASP A 53 -1.40 12.36 5.11
N ARG A 54 -0.19 12.27 4.56
CA ARG A 54 0.02 12.48 3.13
C ARG A 54 -0.70 11.41 2.31
N PHE A 55 -0.71 10.15 2.75
CA PHE A 55 -1.45 9.09 2.05
C PHE A 55 -2.96 9.28 2.12
N ARG A 56 -3.49 9.73 3.26
CA ARG A 56 -4.93 10.06 3.41
C ARG A 56 -5.39 11.11 2.41
N ASN A 57 -4.53 12.09 2.10
CA ASN A 57 -4.85 13.15 1.16
C ASN A 57 -4.69 12.75 -0.32
N ASN A 58 -4.15 11.57 -0.62
CA ASN A 58 -3.87 11.12 -1.99
C ASN A 58 -4.59 9.79 -2.28
N LEU A 59 -5.88 9.69 -1.95
CA LEU A 59 -6.66 8.46 -2.11
C LEU A 59 -7.25 8.24 -3.51
N GLU A 60 -7.21 9.26 -4.39
CA GLU A 60 -7.79 9.22 -5.74
C GLU A 60 -7.32 7.99 -6.52
N ASP A 61 -6.02 7.72 -6.49
CA ASP A 61 -5.37 6.54 -7.07
C ASP A 61 -5.99 5.20 -6.64
N ILE A 62 -6.38 5.08 -5.37
CA ILE A 62 -6.99 3.86 -4.82
C ILE A 62 -8.46 3.78 -5.24
N VAL A 63 -9.17 4.91 -5.15
CA VAL A 63 -10.59 5.00 -5.48
C VAL A 63 -10.84 4.68 -6.96
N ASP A 64 -10.00 5.18 -7.85
CA ASP A 64 -10.14 4.97 -9.29
C ASP A 64 -9.78 3.54 -9.72
N PHE A 65 -8.83 2.90 -9.04
CA PHE A 65 -8.42 1.53 -9.34
C PHE A 65 -9.41 0.47 -8.83
N ILE A 66 -10.12 0.78 -7.73
CA ILE A 66 -11.08 -0.09 -7.04
C ILE A 66 -10.43 -1.45 -6.70
N PRO A 67 -9.41 -1.48 -5.81
CA PRO A 67 -8.74 -2.71 -5.43
C PRO A 67 -9.61 -3.60 -4.52
N ASP A 68 -9.41 -4.92 -4.62
CA ASP A 68 -9.90 -5.86 -3.61
C ASP A 68 -9.04 -5.76 -2.34
N ILE A 69 -7.72 -5.62 -2.52
CA ILE A 69 -6.72 -5.64 -1.44
C ILE A 69 -5.86 -4.38 -1.53
N VAL A 70 -5.71 -3.68 -0.40
CA VAL A 70 -4.72 -2.59 -0.27
C VAL A 70 -3.60 -3.03 0.68
N VAL A 71 -2.37 -2.91 0.23
CA VAL A 71 -1.16 -3.14 1.04
C VAL A 71 -0.54 -1.79 1.37
N LEU A 72 -0.47 -1.45 2.65
CA LEU A 72 0.08 -0.21 3.16
C LEU A 72 1.50 -0.44 3.68
N VAL A 73 2.49 0.15 3.02
CA VAL A 73 3.90 0.20 3.45
C VAL A 73 4.19 1.62 3.94
N ILE A 74 3.79 1.91 5.18
CA ILE A 74 3.72 3.29 5.74
C ILE A 74 4.18 3.32 7.21
N GLY A 75 4.31 4.52 7.79
CA GLY A 75 4.65 4.70 9.20
C GLY A 75 6.14 4.88 9.49
N THR A 76 7.03 4.45 8.59
CA THR A 76 8.47 4.60 8.80
C THR A 76 8.88 6.08 8.92
N ASN A 77 8.39 6.97 8.06
CA ASN A 77 8.73 8.41 8.15
C ASN A 77 8.08 9.08 9.38
N ASP A 78 6.91 8.61 9.80
CA ASP A 78 6.17 9.16 10.93
C ASP A 78 6.87 8.86 12.27
N ILE A 79 7.45 7.67 12.43
CA ILE A 79 8.15 7.26 13.67
C ILE A 79 9.48 8.01 13.86
N TYR A 80 10.12 8.45 12.77
CA TYR A 80 11.35 9.23 12.88
C TYR A 80 11.10 10.71 13.23
N ASP A 81 9.85 11.19 13.23
CA ASP A 81 9.52 12.52 13.74
C ASP A 81 9.51 12.51 15.27
N GLN A 82 10.45 13.24 15.88
CA GLN A 82 10.59 13.33 17.34
C GLN A 82 9.40 13.97 18.04
N ASN A 83 8.51 14.65 17.29
CA ASN A 83 7.29 15.24 17.83
C ASN A 83 6.11 14.24 17.86
N GLN A 84 6.26 13.07 17.27
CA GLN A 84 5.24 12.02 17.21
C GLN A 84 5.55 10.92 18.24
N SER A 85 4.54 10.50 18.99
CA SER A 85 4.65 9.29 19.81
C SER A 85 4.38 8.06 18.96
N THR A 86 5.02 6.92 19.28
CA THR A 86 4.73 5.64 18.62
C THR A 86 3.25 5.28 18.68
N LEU A 87 2.57 5.59 19.80
CA LEU A 87 1.14 5.35 19.97
C LEU A 87 0.30 6.22 19.03
N SER A 88 0.68 7.48 18.84
CA SER A 88 0.01 8.39 17.90
C SER A 88 0.13 7.86 16.47
N VAL A 89 1.32 7.44 16.06
CA VAL A 89 1.55 6.87 14.72
C VAL A 89 0.75 5.58 14.53
N ALA A 90 0.80 4.65 15.49
CA ALA A 90 0.03 3.41 15.41
C ALA A 90 -1.48 3.66 15.31
N SER A 91 -1.99 4.63 16.07
CA SER A 91 -3.40 5.05 16.00
C SER A 91 -3.74 5.62 14.63
N ALA A 92 -2.89 6.50 14.07
CA ALA A 92 -3.09 7.08 12.75
C ALA A 92 -3.12 6.01 11.64
N ILE A 93 -2.21 5.03 11.69
CA ILE A 93 -2.18 3.91 10.75
C ILE A 93 -3.46 3.07 10.85
N ARG A 94 -3.87 2.70 12.07
CA ARG A 94 -5.11 1.95 12.30
C ARG A 94 -6.32 2.71 11.77
N ASP A 95 -6.43 3.98 12.10
CA ASP A 95 -7.57 4.81 11.69
C ASP A 95 -7.59 4.96 10.16
N PHE A 96 -6.42 5.05 9.51
CA PHE A 96 -6.34 5.06 8.06
C PHE A 96 -6.79 3.73 7.42
N ALA A 97 -6.34 2.60 7.97
CA ALA A 97 -6.79 1.28 7.53
C ALA A 97 -8.30 1.09 7.70
N ASN A 98 -8.86 1.57 8.81
CA ASN A 98 -10.31 1.56 9.05
C ASN A 98 -11.07 2.41 8.03
N THR A 99 -10.57 3.58 7.66
CA THR A 99 -11.17 4.40 6.60
C THR A 99 -11.22 3.62 5.28
N LEU A 100 -10.15 2.95 4.88
CA LEU A 100 -10.13 2.13 3.67
C LEU A 100 -11.15 0.98 3.72
N LEU A 101 -11.21 0.26 4.84
CA LEU A 101 -12.14 -0.87 5.00
C LEU A 101 -13.60 -0.42 5.03
N PHE A 102 -13.93 0.55 5.89
CA PHE A 102 -15.32 0.85 6.25
C PHE A 102 -15.92 2.03 5.49
N VAL A 103 -15.09 2.96 4.98
CA VAL A 103 -15.56 4.12 4.20
C VAL A 103 -15.42 3.85 2.71
N HIS A 104 -14.28 3.29 2.28
CA HIS A 104 -14.03 3.00 0.86
C HIS A 104 -14.41 1.57 0.43
N GLY A 105 -14.85 0.72 1.37
CA GLY A 105 -15.34 -0.62 1.05
C GLY A 105 -14.28 -1.59 0.54
N ILE A 106 -13.00 -1.33 0.81
CA ILE A 106 -11.90 -2.24 0.46
C ILE A 106 -12.09 -3.54 1.24
N GLN A 107 -12.00 -4.69 0.56
CA GLN A 107 -12.26 -6.00 1.20
C GLN A 107 -11.20 -6.37 2.23
N GLN A 108 -9.95 -6.02 1.96
CA GLN A 108 -8.83 -6.33 2.83
C GLN A 108 -7.76 -5.25 2.80
N VAL A 109 -7.29 -4.87 3.99
CA VAL A 109 -6.14 -3.97 4.15
C VAL A 109 -5.04 -4.72 4.89
N ILE A 110 -3.85 -4.75 4.31
CA ILE A 110 -2.65 -5.34 4.91
C ILE A 110 -1.71 -4.20 5.27
N VAL A 111 -1.36 -4.08 6.55
CA VAL A 111 -0.39 -3.11 7.02
C VAL A 111 0.97 -3.79 7.15
N LEU A 112 1.96 -3.29 6.41
CA LEU A 112 3.35 -3.71 6.48
C LEU A 112 4.16 -2.54 7.03
N GLN A 113 4.96 -2.82 8.06
CA GLN A 113 5.91 -1.86 8.58
C GLN A 113 7.32 -2.37 8.31
N THR A 114 8.10 -1.57 7.59
CA THR A 114 9.54 -1.79 7.49
C THR A 114 10.17 -1.23 8.76
N LEU A 115 10.40 -2.09 9.74
CA LEU A 115 11.21 -1.77 10.92
C LEU A 115 12.68 -1.76 10.48
N HIS A 116 13.36 -0.63 10.67
CA HIS A 116 14.80 -0.47 10.50
C HIS A 116 15.46 -0.31 11.86
#